data_AF-A0A2P2G0Y6-F1
#
_entry.id   AF-A0A2P2G0Y6-F1
#
_cell.length_a   1.000
_cell.length_b   1.000
_cell.length_c   1.000
_cell.angle_alpha   90.00
_cell.angle_beta   90.00
_cell.angle_gamma   90.00
#
_symmetry.space_group_name_H-M   'P 1'
#
loop_
_entity.id
_entity.type
_entity.pdbx_description
1 polymer ?
#
loop_
_entity_poly.entity_id
_entity_poly.type
_entity_poly.pdbx_seq_one_letter_code
_entity_poly.pdbx_strand_id
1 'polypeptide(L)' 'MDAYLGGRYRPGERFPVKVLVQFDRTAGKHEVTFEDIDEDRWAVKPKNFRQTREQLRPKFD' A
#
# COMPACT_ATOMS: atom_id res chain seq x y z
N MET A 1 -6.04 11.06 -7.34
CA MET A 1 -4.77 10.75 -6.64
C MET A 1 -4.36 11.90 -5.72
N ASP A 2 -4.47 13.16 -6.18
CA ASP A 2 -4.16 14.35 -5.37
C ASP A 2 -4.84 14.39 -4.01
N ALA A 3 -6.11 13.99 -3.89
CA ALA A 3 -6.82 13.99 -2.61
C ALA A 3 -6.19 13.07 -1.54
N TYR A 4 -5.45 12.03 -1.94
CA TYR A 4 -4.78 11.09 -1.03
C TYR A 4 -3.29 11.40 -0.81
N LEU A 5 -2.68 12.21 -1.65
CA LEU A 5 -1.23 12.50 -1.63
C LEU A 5 -0.93 13.96 -1.26
N GLY A 6 -1.83 14.89 -1.55
CA GLY A 6 -1.60 16.34 -1.42
C GLY A 6 -1.46 16.85 0.02
N GLY A 7 -1.85 16.04 1.01
CA GLY A 7 -1.61 16.35 2.43
C GLY A 7 -0.24 15.91 2.96
N ARG A 8 0.44 14.99 2.27
CA ARG A 8 1.67 14.34 2.76
C ARG A 8 2.91 14.65 1.93
N TYR A 9 2.75 14.88 0.63
CA TYR A 9 3.86 15.20 -0.27
C TYR A 9 3.81 16.68 -0.65
N ARG A 10 4.92 17.39 -0.47
CA ARG A 10 5.05 18.80 -0.86
C ARG A 10 5.13 18.91 -2.38
N PRO A 11 4.75 20.08 -2.95
CA PRO A 11 5.00 20.34 -4.36
C PRO A 11 6.47 20.11 -4.71
N GLY A 12 6.74 19.20 -5.65
CA GLY A 12 8.08 18.83 -6.09
C GLY A 12 8.71 17.62 -5.37
N GLU A 13 8.07 17.07 -4.34
CA GLU A 13 8.49 15.78 -3.77
C GLU A 13 8.12 14.62 -4.68
N ARG A 14 8.96 13.58 -4.68
CA ARG A 14 8.72 12.37 -5.46
C ARG A 14 7.54 11.62 -4.84
N PHE A 15 6.53 11.34 -5.65
CA PHE A 15 5.39 10.53 -5.26
C PHE A 15 5.81 9.10 -4.87
N PRO A 16 5.03 8.43 -4.02
CA PRO A 16 5.29 7.04 -3.66
C PRO A 16 5.30 6.18 -4.92
N VAL A 17 6.25 5.24 -4.98
CA VAL A 17 6.31 4.27 -6.07
C VAL A 17 5.14 3.30 -6.00
N LYS A 18 4.62 3.01 -4.80
CA LYS A 18 3.43 2.17 -4.58
C LYS A 18 2.61 2.60 -3.37
N VAL A 19 1.33 2.27 -3.41
CA VAL A 19 0.38 2.47 -2.30
C VAL A 19 -0.35 1.16 -2.02
N LEU A 20 -0.31 0.69 -0.77
CA LEU A 20 -1.09 -0.43 -0.28
C LEU A 20 -2.25 0.10 0.55
N VAL A 21 -3.47 -0.28 0.18
CA VAL A 21 -4.69 0.05 0.93
C VAL A 21 -5.30 -1.25 1.46
N GLN A 22 -5.50 -1.34 2.75
CA GLN A 22 -6.12 -2.47 3.43
C GLN A 22 -7.39 -2.02 4.14
N PHE A 23 -8.45 -2.81 4.02
CA PHE A 23 -9.76 -2.47 4.58
C PHE A 23 -10.37 -3.68 5.29
N ASP A 24 -10.69 -3.50 6.58
CA ASP A 24 -11.59 -4.37 7.32
C ASP A 24 -13.02 -3.86 7.15
N ARG A 25 -13.80 -4.56 6.34
CA ARG A 25 -15.21 -4.22 6.16
C ARG A 25 -16.04 -4.46 7.43
N THR A 26 -15.66 -5.44 8.24
CA THR A 26 -16.40 -5.83 9.44
C THR A 26 -16.19 -4.81 10.55
N ALA A 27 -14.95 -4.39 10.76
CA ALA A 27 -14.59 -3.41 11.78
C ALA A 27 -14.66 -1.95 11.29
N GLY A 28 -14.84 -1.72 9.99
CA GLY A 28 -14.77 -0.39 9.38
C GLY A 28 -13.37 0.24 9.45
N LYS A 29 -12.33 -0.55 9.74
CA LYS A 29 -10.94 -0.10 9.87
C LYS A 29 -10.27 -0.07 8.49
N HIS A 30 -9.39 0.88 8.27
CA HIS A 30 -8.53 0.90 7.09
C HIS A 30 -7.11 1.29 7.45
N GLU A 31 -6.16 0.83 6.65
CA GLU A 31 -4.76 1.19 6.73
C GLU A 31 -4.25 1.53 5.33
N VAL A 32 -3.43 2.57 5.24
CA VAL A 32 -2.79 3.00 3.99
C VAL A 32 -1.29 3.07 4.23
N THR A 33 -0.53 2.29 3.46
CA THR A 33 0.92 2.22 3.55
C THR A 33 1.53 2.68 2.23
N PHE A 34 2.44 3.63 2.31
CA PHE A 34 3.17 4.18 1.17
C PHE A 34 4.55 3.55 1.08
N GLU A 35 4.97 3.22 -0.15
CA GLU A 35 6.34 2.81 -0.45
C GLU A 35 6.96 3.85 -1.36
N ASP A 36 8.04 4.47 -0.90
CA ASP A 36 8.68 5.60 -1.57
C ASP A 36 9.99 5.21 -2.28
N ILE A 37 10.52 4.02 -2.02
CA ILE A 37 11.89 3.61 -2.37
C ILE A 37 11.91 2.32 -3.20
N ASP A 38 11.27 1.25 -2.74
CA ASP A 38 11.39 -0.10 -3.31
C ASP A 38 10.28 -0.41 -4.33
N GLU A 39 10.62 -0.37 -5.61
CA GLU A 39 9.72 -0.72 -6.72
C GLU A 39 9.38 -2.22 -6.80
N ASP A 40 10.15 -3.10 -6.17
CA ASP A 40 9.88 -4.54 -6.12
C ASP A 40 8.99 -4.93 -4.92
N ARG A 41 8.87 -4.06 -3.91
CA ARG A 41 7.98 -4.31 -2.76
C ARG A 41 6.56 -4.56 -3.24
N TRP A 42 5.95 -5.64 -2.75
CA TRP A 42 4.59 -6.08 -3.13
C TRP A 42 4.40 -6.47 -4.61
N ALA A 43 5.47 -6.64 -5.39
CA ALA A 43 5.36 -7.07 -6.79
C ALA A 43 4.81 -8.50 -6.87
N VAL A 44 3.58 -8.62 -7.38
CA VAL A 44 2.93 -9.91 -7.62
C VAL A 44 3.39 -10.48 -8.95
N LYS A 45 3.96 -11.67 -8.91
CA LYS A 45 4.41 -12.49 -10.04
C LYS A 45 3.70 -13.85 -9.95
N PRO A 46 3.51 -14.57 -11.08
CA PRO A 46 2.87 -15.90 -11.05
C PRO A 46 3.55 -16.89 -10.09
N LYS A 47 4.85 -16.74 -9.86
CA LYS A 47 5.62 -17.60 -8.94
C LYS A 47 5.42 -17.30 -7.46
N ASN A 48 4.98 -16.09 -7.08
CA ASN A 48 4.92 -15.65 -5.67
C ASN A 48 3.51 -15.21 -5.21
N PHE A 49 2.50 -15.19 -6.09
CA PHE A 49 1.20 -14.59 -5.77
C PHE A 49 0.55 -15.13 -4.48
N ARG A 50 0.65 -16.43 -4.19
CA ARG A 50 0.10 -17.02 -2.96
C ARG A 50 0.83 -16.49 -1.73
N GLN A 51 2.16 -16.45 -1.78
CA GLN A 51 2.98 -15.92 -0.70
C GLN A 51 2.72 -14.44 -0.48
N THR A 52 2.68 -13.65 -1.55
CA THR A 52 2.39 -12.21 -1.47
C THR A 52 1.00 -11.95 -0.93
N ARG A 53 -0.01 -12.77 -1.29
CA ARG A 53 -1.35 -12.67 -0.71
C ARG A 53 -1.35 -12.86 0.81
N GLU A 54 -0.65 -13.87 1.31
CA GLU A 54 -0.58 -14.10 2.77
C GLU A 54 0.25 -13.02 3.48
N GLN A 55 1.34 -12.53 2.85
CA GLN A 55 2.14 -11.42 3.36
C GLN A 55 1.33 -10.12 3.50
N LEU A 56 0.44 -9.84 2.54
CA LEU A 56 -0.40 -8.64 2.50
C LEU A 56 -1.77 -8.85 3.12
N ARG A 57 -1.97 -9.96 3.83
CA ARG A 57 -3.20 -10.18 4.57
C ARG A 57 -3.26 -9.16 5.70
N PRO A 58 -4.32 -8.34 5.78
CA PRO A 58 -4.45 -7.35 6.83
C PRO A 58 -4.44 -8.01 8.20
N LYS A 59 -3.68 -7.45 9.14
CA LYS A 59 -3.71 -7.82 10.55
C LYS A 59 -4.15 -6.59 11.31
N PHE A 60 -5.44 -6.51 11.57
CA PHE A 60 -6.00 -5.47 12.43
C PHE A 60 -5.95 -6.02 13.86
N ASP A 61 -5.18 -5.37 14.74
CA ASP A 61 -5.24 -5.62 16.18
C ASP A 61 -6.61 -5.21 16.76
#